data_AF-Q17VG5-F1
#
_entry.id   AF-Q17VG5-F1
#
_cell.length_a   1.000
_cell.length_b   1.000
_cell.length_c   1.000
_cell.angle_alpha   90.00
_cell.angle_beta   90.00
_cell.angle_gamma   90.00
#
_symmetry.space_group_name_H-M   'P 1'
#
loop_
_entity.id
_entity.type
_entity.pdbx_description
1 polymer ?
#
loop_
_entity_poly.entity_id
_entity_poly.type
_entity_poly.pdbx_seq_one_letter_code
_entity_poly.pdbx_strand_id
1 'polypeptide(L)'
;MASFSTLKYLNSSNFKKFREAFKAKFLKGFMVPADSFDNVKGQFPIGFLVWDTAKAPLKPTSAINLEAFDSFGGFLGYKYYFADDENLKPIIHFLRPFYDKKNEPIAFLRMIGADFQNSTGCFLTLTLTPNDVDRVLFTPITTQNVIPIFLYLTIRHVFEHTWQNDRDQFYAPYDNAWQNDSEFKNNCLAFMLFHSQNKISLNASKTHAKIVEINHFIPFSEKEVDPKERYTSHALLDFLKGKKNEEGETLFLSTKKENKPLEFSPSALKVFDAGREIYRYYHAQDFTNTPYNANASLYDIKEFFQGRNAQGKLNLPAKAKDECYKQLYAHLQDALKDLAKEIQPKVYEYGFLRESF
;
A
#
# COMPACT_ATOMS: atom_id res chain seq x y z
N MET A 1 -33.07 20.62 4.24
CA MET A 1 -32.80 19.28 4.81
C MET A 1 -31.55 19.37 5.70
N ALA A 2 -31.58 18.77 6.89
CA ALA A 2 -30.38 18.53 7.70
C ALA A 2 -30.02 17.04 7.61
N SER A 3 -28.72 16.72 7.55
CA SER A 3 -28.24 15.33 7.44
C SER A 3 -27.12 15.04 8.42
N PHE A 4 -27.24 13.90 9.09
CA PHE A 4 -26.21 13.27 9.92
C PHE A 4 -25.81 11.94 9.25
N SER A 5 -24.58 11.84 8.76
CA SER A 5 -24.17 10.66 7.98
C SER A 5 -22.65 10.53 7.80
N THR A 6 -22.23 9.32 7.39
CA THR A 6 -20.91 9.13 6.77
C THR A 6 -20.85 9.87 5.43
N LEU A 7 -19.67 10.37 5.05
CA LEU A 7 -19.52 11.30 3.93
C LEU A 7 -19.27 10.64 2.56
N LYS A 8 -19.39 9.31 2.44
CA LYS A 8 -19.12 8.58 1.19
C LYS A 8 -19.90 9.05 -0.03
N TYR A 9 -21.11 9.57 0.18
CA TYR A 9 -21.97 10.04 -0.92
C TYR A 9 -21.48 11.34 -1.56
N LEU A 10 -20.58 12.06 -0.88
CA LEU A 10 -20.00 13.31 -1.39
C LEU A 10 -18.95 13.06 -2.47
N ASN A 11 -18.06 12.09 -2.27
CA ASN A 11 -16.90 11.89 -3.15
C ASN A 11 -16.91 10.57 -3.95
N SER A 12 -17.38 9.46 -3.38
CA SER A 12 -17.27 8.14 -4.01
C SER A 12 -17.97 8.07 -5.37
N SER A 13 -17.29 7.48 -6.36
CA SER A 13 -17.83 7.14 -7.68
C SER A 13 -19.15 6.37 -7.66
N ASN A 14 -19.35 5.47 -6.69
CA ASN A 14 -20.59 4.68 -6.55
C ASN A 14 -21.84 5.55 -6.29
N PHE A 15 -21.65 6.79 -5.83
CA PHE A 15 -22.73 7.73 -5.55
C PHE A 15 -22.89 8.81 -6.63
N LYS A 16 -22.25 8.67 -7.80
CA LYS A 16 -22.41 9.62 -8.93
C LYS A 16 -23.88 9.80 -9.32
N LYS A 17 -24.61 8.70 -9.55
CA LYS A 17 -26.05 8.73 -9.87
C LYS A 17 -26.89 9.39 -8.78
N PHE A 18 -26.54 9.15 -7.51
CA PHE A 18 -27.20 9.82 -6.39
C PHE A 18 -26.98 11.34 -6.45
N ARG A 19 -25.74 11.82 -6.65
CA ARG A 19 -25.44 13.26 -6.76
C ARG A 19 -26.09 13.92 -7.98
N GLU A 20 -26.29 13.18 -9.07
CA GLU A 20 -27.01 13.65 -10.26
C GLU A 20 -28.52 13.80 -10.04
N ALA A 21 -29.12 12.88 -9.27
CA ALA A 21 -30.54 12.88 -8.93
C ALA A 21 -30.87 13.84 -7.76
N PHE A 22 -30.05 13.80 -6.71
CA PHE A 22 -30.19 14.60 -5.50
C PHE A 22 -29.61 16.00 -5.71
N LYS A 23 -30.35 16.81 -6.47
CA LYS A 23 -30.00 18.21 -6.75
C LYS A 23 -30.38 19.08 -5.56
N ALA A 24 -29.51 19.14 -4.56
CA ALA A 24 -29.62 20.07 -3.44
C ALA A 24 -28.40 21.00 -3.38
N LYS A 25 -28.61 22.25 -2.99
CA LYS A 25 -27.52 23.20 -2.78
C LYS A 25 -26.97 23.02 -1.36
N PHE A 26 -25.68 22.70 -1.25
CA PHE A 26 -25.00 22.70 0.05
C PHE A 26 -24.97 24.12 0.63
N LEU A 27 -25.34 24.26 1.90
CA LEU A 27 -25.33 25.56 2.58
C LEU A 27 -24.14 25.70 3.53
N LYS A 28 -24.02 24.76 4.47
CA LYS A 28 -22.95 24.72 5.48
C LYS A 28 -22.95 23.37 6.20
N GLY A 29 -21.86 23.08 6.89
CA GLY A 29 -21.74 21.88 7.69
C GLY A 29 -20.33 21.74 8.26
N PHE A 30 -20.21 20.79 9.18
CA PHE A 30 -18.94 20.43 9.80
C PHE A 30 -18.80 18.91 9.89
N MET A 31 -17.60 18.45 10.18
CA MET A 31 -17.27 17.04 10.39
C MET A 31 -16.43 16.84 11.65
N VAL A 32 -16.64 15.69 12.28
CA VAL A 32 -15.94 15.22 13.49
C VAL A 32 -15.51 13.76 13.30
N PRO A 33 -14.51 13.27 14.04
CA PRO A 33 -14.21 11.85 14.04
C PRO A 33 -15.36 11.05 14.64
N ALA A 34 -15.65 9.87 14.08
CA ALA A 34 -16.79 9.07 14.49
C ALA A 34 -16.72 8.57 15.94
N ASP A 35 -15.51 8.43 16.50
CA ASP A 35 -15.26 8.09 17.90
C ASP A 35 -15.56 9.23 18.89
N SER A 36 -16.06 10.38 18.40
CA SER A 36 -16.68 11.41 19.25
C SER A 36 -18.04 10.96 19.84
N PHE A 37 -18.62 9.87 19.31
CA PHE A 37 -19.90 9.32 19.77
C PHE A 37 -19.69 8.05 20.59
N ASP A 38 -20.46 7.91 21.67
CA ASP A 38 -20.42 6.74 22.54
C ASP A 38 -20.55 5.44 21.76
N ASN A 39 -19.71 4.46 22.11
CA ASN A 39 -19.66 3.12 21.54
C ASN A 39 -19.20 3.02 20.06
N VAL A 40 -18.68 4.10 19.46
CA VAL A 40 -18.07 4.06 18.13
C VAL A 40 -16.54 3.96 18.25
N LYS A 41 -15.96 2.92 17.64
CA LYS A 41 -14.49 2.69 17.61
C LYS A 41 -13.87 2.94 16.23
N GLY A 42 -14.69 3.32 15.25
CA GLY A 42 -14.26 3.45 13.86
C GLY A 42 -13.51 4.74 13.58
N GLN A 43 -12.48 4.66 12.74
CA GLN A 43 -11.68 5.81 12.30
C GLN A 43 -12.22 6.33 10.95
N PHE A 44 -13.33 7.06 11.01
CA PHE A 44 -13.96 7.69 9.84
C PHE A 44 -14.67 8.98 10.24
N PRO A 45 -14.98 9.89 9.31
CA PRO A 45 -15.65 11.14 9.62
C PRO A 45 -17.17 10.97 9.63
N ILE A 46 -17.81 11.69 10.55
CA ILE A 46 -19.26 11.91 10.56
C ILE A 46 -19.51 13.38 10.25
N GLY A 47 -20.41 13.64 9.29
CA GLY A 47 -20.77 14.99 8.90
C GLY A 47 -22.15 15.42 9.41
N PHE A 48 -22.26 16.69 9.79
CA PHE A 48 -23.49 17.42 10.03
C PHE A 48 -23.66 18.48 8.94
N LEU A 49 -24.58 18.25 8.00
CA LEU A 49 -24.71 19.07 6.79
C LEU A 49 -26.12 19.64 6.64
N VAL A 50 -26.20 20.86 6.15
CA VAL A 50 -27.45 21.55 5.82
C VAL A 50 -27.51 21.78 4.31
N TRP A 51 -28.64 21.37 3.72
CA TRP A 51 -28.91 21.43 2.30
C TRP A 51 -30.19 22.22 2.01
N ASP A 52 -30.15 23.11 1.04
CA ASP A 52 -31.33 23.71 0.44
C ASP A 52 -31.85 22.78 -0.66
N THR A 53 -33.05 22.26 -0.44
CA THR A 53 -33.78 21.37 -1.36
C THR A 53 -34.91 22.09 -2.10
N ALA A 54 -35.15 23.37 -1.82
CA ALA A 54 -36.23 24.14 -2.43
C ALA A 54 -35.84 24.62 -3.85
N LYS A 55 -34.55 24.84 -4.09
CA LYS A 55 -34.01 25.20 -5.40
C LYS A 55 -33.07 24.11 -5.89
N ALA A 56 -33.51 23.33 -6.87
CA ALA A 56 -32.61 22.40 -7.55
C ALA A 56 -31.53 23.20 -8.30
N PRO A 57 -30.24 23.08 -7.95
CA PRO A 57 -29.19 23.73 -8.72
C PRO A 57 -29.16 23.15 -10.15
N LEU A 58 -28.79 24.01 -11.11
CA LEU A 58 -28.66 23.61 -12.52
C LEU A 58 -27.56 22.55 -12.73
N LYS A 59 -26.56 22.52 -11.84
CA LYS A 59 -25.48 21.54 -11.82
C LYS A 59 -25.30 20.94 -10.41
N PRO A 60 -24.90 19.66 -10.30
CA PRO A 60 -24.52 19.09 -9.01
C PRO A 60 -23.41 19.90 -8.35
N THR A 61 -23.41 19.95 -7.02
CA THR A 61 -22.30 20.54 -6.25
C THR A 61 -21.06 19.67 -6.46
N SER A 62 -20.04 20.19 -7.13
CA SER A 62 -18.81 19.44 -7.49
C SER A 62 -17.78 19.39 -6.37
N ALA A 63 -17.80 20.38 -5.48
CA ALA A 63 -16.93 20.44 -4.31
C ALA A 63 -17.68 21.00 -3.10
N ILE A 64 -17.42 20.40 -1.94
CA ILE A 64 -17.98 20.84 -0.65
C ILE A 64 -16.83 21.07 0.31
N ASN A 65 -16.92 22.13 1.09
CA ASN A 65 -15.99 22.41 2.17
C ASN A 65 -16.71 22.22 3.51
N LEU A 66 -16.10 21.45 4.41
CA LEU A 66 -16.57 21.22 5.76
C LEU A 66 -15.55 21.73 6.77
N GLU A 67 -16.03 22.44 7.80
CA GLU A 67 -15.22 22.69 8.99
C GLU A 67 -14.92 21.36 9.67
N ALA A 68 -13.66 21.09 9.98
CA ALA A 68 -13.24 19.88 10.68
C ALA A 68 -12.94 20.21 12.14
N PHE A 69 -13.48 19.42 13.05
CA PHE A 69 -13.22 19.52 14.48
C PHE A 69 -12.69 18.19 15.02
N ASP A 70 -11.80 18.24 16.02
CA ASP A 70 -11.41 17.06 16.79
C ASP A 70 -12.53 16.62 17.76
N SER A 71 -12.30 15.52 18.49
CA SER A 71 -13.26 14.98 19.46
C SER A 71 -13.46 15.86 20.71
N PHE A 72 -12.64 16.89 20.90
CA PHE A 72 -12.75 17.87 21.98
C PHE A 72 -13.38 19.20 21.51
N GLY A 73 -13.75 19.30 20.23
CA GLY A 73 -14.30 20.52 19.62
C GLY A 73 -13.24 21.53 19.18
N GLY A 74 -11.96 21.16 19.13
CA GLY A 74 -10.87 21.96 18.58
C GLY A 74 -10.98 22.05 17.06
N PHE A 75 -10.92 23.27 16.51
CA PHE A 75 -10.98 23.49 15.06
C PHE A 75 -9.66 23.06 14.39
N LEU A 76 -9.76 22.18 13.38
CA LEU A 76 -8.63 21.61 12.66
C LEU A 76 -8.42 22.22 11.25
N GLY A 77 -9.37 23.03 10.78
CA GLY A 77 -9.34 23.62 9.45
C GLY A 77 -10.52 23.19 8.59
N TYR A 78 -10.31 23.25 7.28
CA TYR A 78 -11.33 23.04 6.25
C TYR A 78 -11.00 21.82 5.41
N LYS A 79 -11.94 20.89 5.29
CA LYS A 79 -11.81 19.69 4.45
C LYS A 79 -12.61 19.84 3.18
N TYR A 80 -11.93 19.72 2.05
CA TYR A 80 -12.50 19.71 0.73
C TYR A 80 -12.88 18.28 0.29
N TYR A 81 -14.14 18.11 -0.05
CA TYR A 81 -14.65 16.91 -0.71
C TYR A 81 -14.90 17.22 -2.18
N PHE A 82 -14.20 16.49 -3.05
CA PHE A 82 -14.38 16.57 -4.49
C PHE A 82 -15.23 15.38 -4.96
N ALA A 83 -16.26 15.64 -5.75
CA ALA A 83 -16.94 14.58 -6.48
C ALA A 83 -16.02 14.09 -7.60
N ASP A 84 -15.92 12.77 -7.79
CA ASP A 84 -15.27 12.20 -8.96
C ASP A 84 -15.90 12.79 -10.24
N ASP A 85 -15.09 13.50 -11.04
CA ASP A 85 -15.42 14.02 -12.36
C ASP A 85 -14.86 13.10 -13.46
N GLU A 86 -15.35 13.21 -14.70
CA GLU A 86 -14.89 12.44 -15.87
C GLU A 86 -13.38 12.60 -16.12
N ASN A 87 -12.80 13.72 -15.67
CA ASN A 87 -11.38 14.00 -15.75
C ASN A 87 -10.54 13.32 -14.64
N LEU A 88 -11.17 12.81 -13.58
CA LEU A 88 -10.50 12.15 -12.45
C LEU A 88 -10.65 10.63 -12.56
N LYS A 89 -9.71 10.01 -13.27
CA LYS A 89 -9.68 8.55 -13.40
C LYS A 89 -9.21 7.92 -12.08
N PRO A 90 -9.93 6.91 -11.53
CA PRO A 90 -9.47 6.18 -10.36
C PRO A 90 -8.11 5.52 -10.60
N ILE A 91 -7.30 5.34 -9.55
CA ILE A 91 -5.93 4.79 -9.64
C ILE A 91 -5.83 3.45 -10.39
N ILE A 92 -6.91 2.67 -10.46
CA ILE A 92 -6.92 1.43 -11.26
C ILE A 92 -6.63 1.67 -12.74
N HIS A 93 -6.95 2.85 -13.28
CA HIS A 93 -6.63 3.22 -14.65
C HIS A 93 -5.13 3.41 -14.89
N PHE A 94 -4.36 3.76 -13.86
CA PHE A 94 -2.90 3.76 -13.93
C PHE A 94 -2.35 2.33 -14.07
N LEU A 95 -2.94 1.37 -13.38
CA LEU A 95 -2.40 0.00 -13.34
C LEU A 95 -2.79 -0.87 -14.54
N ARG A 96 -4.00 -0.66 -15.11
CA ARG A 96 -4.55 -1.47 -16.21
C ARG A 96 -3.60 -1.66 -17.42
N PRO A 97 -2.87 -0.63 -17.91
CA PRO A 97 -1.94 -0.81 -19.02
C PRO A 97 -0.81 -1.80 -18.75
N PHE A 98 -0.51 -2.07 -17.47
CA PHE A 98 0.56 -2.97 -17.03
C PHE A 98 0.06 -4.37 -16.65
N TYR A 99 -1.21 -4.68 -16.90
CA TYR A 99 -1.73 -6.01 -16.66
C TYR A 99 -1.06 -7.01 -17.61
N ASP A 100 -0.47 -8.04 -17.01
CA ASP A 100 0.13 -9.13 -17.72
C ASP A 100 -0.60 -10.42 -17.37
N LYS A 101 -1.14 -11.05 -18.41
CA LYS A 101 -1.86 -12.34 -18.32
C LYS A 101 -1.15 -13.44 -19.12
N LYS A 102 -0.01 -13.13 -19.73
CA LYS A 102 0.70 -14.03 -20.63
C LYS A 102 1.84 -14.75 -19.91
N ASN A 103 2.57 -14.03 -19.07
CA ASN A 103 3.72 -14.58 -18.35
C ASN A 103 3.29 -15.23 -17.03
N GLU A 104 4.10 -16.18 -16.58
CA GLU A 104 3.85 -16.88 -15.32
C GLU A 104 3.94 -15.90 -14.13
N PRO A 105 3.00 -15.95 -13.18
CA PRO A 105 3.03 -15.07 -12.01
C PRO A 105 4.19 -15.43 -11.07
N ILE A 106 4.90 -14.41 -10.60
CA ILE A 106 5.92 -14.53 -9.54
C ILE A 106 5.39 -14.11 -8.16
N ALA A 107 4.21 -13.48 -8.15
CA ALA A 107 3.41 -13.14 -6.97
C ALA A 107 2.04 -12.62 -7.44
N PHE A 108 1.20 -12.20 -6.50
CA PHE A 108 -0.07 -11.55 -6.78
C PHE A 108 -0.19 -10.24 -6.01
N LEU A 109 -0.72 -9.22 -6.67
CA LEU A 109 -1.25 -8.03 -6.01
C LEU A 109 -2.73 -8.29 -5.74
N ARG A 110 -3.11 -8.49 -4.48
CA ARG A 110 -4.51 -8.51 -4.04
C ARG A 110 -4.95 -7.06 -3.85
N MET A 111 -6.11 -6.67 -4.37
CA MET A 111 -6.61 -5.30 -4.24
C MET A 111 -8.13 -5.21 -4.09
N ILE A 112 -8.59 -4.25 -3.27
CA ILE A 112 -9.99 -3.84 -3.16
C ILE A 112 -10.05 -2.32 -3.03
N GLY A 113 -11.02 -1.71 -3.71
CA GLY A 113 -11.29 -0.27 -3.64
C GLY A 113 -10.12 0.58 -4.12
N ALA A 114 -10.35 1.89 -4.15
CA ALA A 114 -9.37 2.88 -4.60
C ALA A 114 -9.21 4.00 -3.57
N ASP A 115 -9.53 3.74 -2.30
CA ASP A 115 -9.53 4.74 -1.23
C ASP A 115 -8.75 4.26 0.00
N PHE A 116 -8.54 5.17 0.95
CA PHE A 116 -7.89 4.89 2.23
C PHE A 116 -8.60 3.80 3.02
N GLN A 117 -9.93 3.84 3.11
CA GLN A 117 -10.74 2.87 3.87
C GLN A 117 -10.43 1.41 3.45
N ASN A 118 -10.20 1.19 2.15
CA ASN A 118 -9.98 -0.13 1.59
C ASN A 118 -8.49 -0.48 1.40
N SER A 119 -7.55 0.39 1.79
CA SER A 119 -6.12 0.21 1.50
C SER A 119 -5.52 -1.01 2.18
N THR A 120 -5.98 -1.42 3.36
CA THR A 120 -5.56 -2.69 4.00
C THR A 120 -5.88 -3.94 3.17
N GLY A 121 -6.86 -3.82 2.26
CA GLY A 121 -7.21 -4.83 1.28
C GLY A 121 -6.29 -4.85 0.05
N CYS A 122 -5.28 -3.99 -0.01
CA CYS A 122 -4.28 -3.94 -1.06
C CYS A 122 -2.93 -4.44 -0.53
N PHE A 123 -2.43 -5.58 -1.00
CA PHE A 123 -1.19 -6.18 -0.50
C PHE A 123 -0.56 -7.17 -1.50
N LEU A 124 0.74 -7.42 -1.34
CA LEU A 124 1.47 -8.49 -2.04
C LEU A 124 1.25 -9.82 -1.35
N THR A 125 1.10 -10.90 -2.11
CA THR A 125 0.94 -12.27 -1.59
C THR A 125 1.45 -13.28 -2.61
N LEU A 126 1.89 -14.44 -2.14
CA LEU A 126 2.19 -15.60 -3.00
C LEU A 126 0.97 -16.50 -3.21
N THR A 127 -0.10 -16.29 -2.45
CA THR A 127 -1.29 -17.16 -2.48
C THR A 127 -2.59 -16.39 -2.62
N LEU A 128 -3.56 -17.00 -3.29
CA LEU A 128 -4.92 -16.49 -3.43
C LEU A 128 -5.94 -17.48 -2.86
N THR A 129 -6.93 -16.97 -2.15
CA THR A 129 -8.08 -17.77 -1.70
C THR A 129 -9.05 -18.02 -2.86
N PRO A 130 -9.95 -19.03 -2.77
CA PRO A 130 -11.01 -19.22 -3.76
C PRO A 130 -11.82 -17.94 -4.02
N ASN A 131 -12.19 -17.20 -2.95
CA ASN A 131 -12.93 -15.95 -3.08
C ASN A 131 -12.14 -14.85 -3.81
N ASP A 132 -10.81 -14.77 -3.64
CA ASP A 132 -10.01 -13.81 -4.40
C ASP A 132 -10.03 -14.13 -5.90
N VAL A 133 -10.06 -15.42 -6.26
CA VAL A 133 -10.14 -15.88 -7.65
C VAL A 133 -11.55 -15.64 -8.23
N ASP A 134 -12.59 -16.08 -7.52
CA ASP A 134 -13.99 -16.01 -7.98
C ASP A 134 -14.46 -14.57 -8.19
N ARG A 135 -14.04 -13.65 -7.31
CA ARG A 135 -14.37 -12.22 -7.40
C ARG A 135 -13.32 -11.39 -8.16
N VAL A 136 -12.27 -12.02 -8.67
CA VAL A 136 -11.18 -11.37 -9.42
C VAL A 136 -10.59 -10.17 -8.64
N LEU A 137 -10.24 -10.41 -7.37
CA LEU A 137 -9.73 -9.38 -6.45
C LEU A 137 -8.19 -9.24 -6.51
N PHE A 138 -7.59 -9.58 -7.65
CA PHE A 138 -6.15 -9.60 -7.81
C PHE A 138 -5.72 -9.28 -9.24
N THR A 139 -4.44 -8.94 -9.39
CA THR A 139 -3.72 -9.02 -10.66
C THR A 139 -2.43 -9.80 -10.48
N PRO A 140 -2.02 -10.66 -11.44
CA PRO A 140 -0.72 -11.30 -11.43
C PRO A 140 0.42 -10.28 -11.44
N ILE A 141 1.45 -10.56 -10.66
CA ILE A 141 2.73 -9.88 -10.74
C ILE A 141 3.62 -10.74 -11.60
N THR A 142 4.15 -10.14 -12.66
CA THR A 142 5.12 -10.76 -13.55
C THR A 142 6.34 -9.87 -13.63
N THR A 143 7.35 -10.38 -14.30
CA THR A 143 8.59 -9.66 -14.58
C THR A 143 8.40 -8.31 -15.25
N GLN A 144 7.27 -8.13 -15.95
CA GLN A 144 6.98 -6.97 -16.78
C GLN A 144 6.32 -5.82 -16.03
N ASN A 145 5.78 -6.07 -14.82
CA ASN A 145 4.91 -5.12 -14.14
C ASN A 145 5.25 -4.89 -12.67
N VAL A 146 6.40 -5.35 -12.19
CA VAL A 146 6.82 -5.17 -10.79
C VAL A 146 6.93 -3.70 -10.42
N ILE A 147 7.64 -2.89 -11.23
CA ILE A 147 7.80 -1.45 -10.95
C ILE A 147 6.44 -0.75 -10.80
N PRO A 148 5.50 -0.83 -11.77
CA PRO A 148 4.21 -0.17 -11.62
C PRO A 148 3.36 -0.74 -10.49
N ILE A 149 3.49 -2.04 -10.14
CA ILE A 149 2.79 -2.64 -8.99
C ILE A 149 3.35 -2.15 -7.65
N PHE A 150 4.66 -2.05 -7.51
CA PHE A 150 5.30 -1.53 -6.30
C PHE A 150 5.02 -0.04 -6.12
N LEU A 151 4.97 0.72 -7.22
CA LEU A 151 4.49 2.10 -7.21
C LEU A 151 3.04 2.18 -6.71
N TYR A 152 2.13 1.41 -7.32
CA TYR A 152 0.72 1.35 -6.96
C TYR A 152 0.53 1.06 -5.46
N LEU A 153 1.21 0.04 -4.95
CA LEU A 153 1.14 -0.33 -3.54
C LEU A 153 1.71 0.74 -2.62
N THR A 154 2.84 1.34 -2.99
CA THR A 154 3.43 2.42 -2.19
C THR A 154 2.47 3.59 -2.08
N ILE A 155 1.87 4.03 -3.19
CA ILE A 155 0.86 5.10 -3.21
C ILE A 155 -0.29 4.79 -2.24
N ARG A 156 -0.75 3.53 -2.20
CA ARG A 156 -1.84 3.08 -1.31
C ARG A 156 -1.48 3.07 0.18
N HIS A 157 -0.20 3.10 0.53
CA HIS A 157 0.27 2.79 1.90
C HIS A 157 1.26 3.79 2.50
N VAL A 158 1.79 4.73 1.70
CA VAL A 158 2.81 5.69 2.17
C VAL A 158 2.22 6.75 3.12
N PHE A 159 0.91 6.94 3.07
CA PHE A 159 0.17 7.79 4.00
C PHE A 159 -0.50 6.94 5.08
N GLU A 160 -0.44 7.40 6.32
CA GLU A 160 -1.18 6.78 7.41
C GLU A 160 -2.70 7.01 7.20
N HIS A 161 -3.50 5.96 7.40
CA HIS A 161 -4.95 6.08 7.39
C HIS A 161 -5.40 6.76 8.68
N THR A 162 -6.10 7.87 8.53
CA THR A 162 -6.69 8.66 9.61
C THR A 162 -8.18 8.83 9.35
N TRP A 163 -8.94 9.26 10.35
CA TRP A 163 -10.34 9.61 10.12
C TRP A 163 -10.48 10.80 9.13
N GLN A 164 -9.49 11.68 9.01
CA GLN A 164 -9.51 12.82 8.10
C GLN A 164 -9.41 12.44 6.62
N ASN A 165 -8.57 11.44 6.31
CA ASN A 165 -8.37 10.97 4.94
C ASN A 165 -9.17 9.70 4.63
N ASP A 166 -9.98 9.22 5.58
CA ASP A 166 -10.91 8.13 5.31
C ASP A 166 -11.82 8.47 4.11
N ARG A 167 -11.86 7.55 3.15
CA ARG A 167 -12.54 7.66 1.85
C ARG A 167 -11.95 8.67 0.86
N ASP A 168 -10.85 9.34 1.16
CA ASP A 168 -10.10 10.06 0.11
C ASP A 168 -9.70 9.05 -0.97
N GLN A 169 -9.96 9.42 -2.22
CA GLN A 169 -9.73 8.54 -3.37
C GLN A 169 -8.31 8.73 -3.90
N PHE A 170 -7.72 7.64 -4.36
CA PHE A 170 -6.49 7.65 -5.14
C PHE A 170 -6.82 7.68 -6.63
N TYR A 171 -6.03 8.43 -7.38
CA TYR A 171 -6.26 8.71 -8.80
C TYR A 171 -5.12 8.20 -9.68
N ALA A 172 -5.40 8.09 -10.97
CA ALA A 172 -4.36 8.00 -11.98
C ALA A 172 -3.55 9.32 -12.00
N PRO A 173 -2.25 9.27 -12.36
CA PRO A 173 -1.42 10.46 -12.35
C PRO A 173 -1.91 11.48 -13.38
N TYR A 174 -1.52 12.75 -13.20
CA TYR A 174 -1.86 13.83 -14.14
C TYR A 174 -1.36 13.52 -15.55
N ASP A 175 -0.13 13.01 -15.66
CA ASP A 175 0.54 12.69 -16.90
C ASP A 175 1.60 11.58 -16.72
N ASN A 176 2.55 11.50 -17.66
CA ASN A 176 3.62 10.51 -17.67
C ASN A 176 4.94 11.00 -17.04
N ALA A 177 4.98 12.17 -16.37
CA ALA A 177 6.21 12.74 -15.81
C ALA A 177 6.89 11.80 -14.81
N TRP A 178 6.09 11.09 -13.98
CA TRP A 178 6.57 10.08 -13.03
C TRP A 178 7.43 8.97 -13.66
N GLN A 179 7.26 8.70 -14.96
CA GLN A 179 8.00 7.64 -15.64
C GLN A 179 9.50 7.93 -15.71
N ASN A 180 9.87 9.21 -15.74
CA ASN A 180 11.26 9.66 -15.83
C ASN A 180 11.91 9.85 -14.44
N ASP A 181 11.12 9.88 -13.37
CA ASP A 181 11.62 10.00 -11.99
C ASP A 181 12.09 8.63 -11.47
N SER A 182 13.36 8.32 -11.75
CA SER A 182 14.00 7.09 -11.28
C SER A 182 14.10 7.01 -9.76
N GLU A 183 14.35 8.14 -9.08
CA GLU A 183 14.49 8.18 -7.63
C GLU A 183 13.14 7.85 -6.96
N PHE A 184 12.04 8.48 -7.39
CA PHE A 184 10.70 8.19 -6.88
C PHE A 184 10.33 6.70 -7.05
N LYS A 185 10.55 6.13 -8.24
CA LYS A 185 10.26 4.70 -8.49
C LYS A 185 11.11 3.78 -7.61
N ASN A 186 12.39 4.08 -7.45
CA ASN A 186 13.30 3.26 -6.63
C ASN A 186 12.99 3.40 -5.14
N ASN A 187 12.62 4.60 -4.68
CA ASN A 187 12.13 4.82 -3.32
C ASN A 187 10.84 4.04 -3.05
N CYS A 188 9.88 4.02 -3.99
CA CYS A 188 8.70 3.17 -3.88
C CYS A 188 9.04 1.67 -3.84
N LEU A 189 9.99 1.22 -4.64
CA LEU A 189 10.49 -0.16 -4.59
C LEU A 189 11.03 -0.50 -3.19
N ALA A 190 11.94 0.33 -2.67
CA ALA A 190 12.53 0.14 -1.35
C ALA A 190 11.45 0.14 -0.24
N PHE A 191 10.55 1.12 -0.25
CA PHE A 191 9.46 1.21 0.72
C PHE A 191 8.62 -0.07 0.74
N MET A 192 8.17 -0.53 -0.43
CA MET A 192 7.25 -1.66 -0.50
C MET A 192 7.91 -3.02 -0.29
N LEU A 193 9.23 -3.16 -0.47
CA LEU A 193 9.94 -4.38 -0.09
C LEU A 193 9.82 -4.67 1.41
N PHE A 194 9.90 -3.64 2.26
CA PHE A 194 9.91 -3.78 3.71
C PHE A 194 8.62 -3.35 4.42
N HIS A 195 7.66 -2.79 3.68
CA HIS A 195 6.37 -2.40 4.24
C HIS A 195 5.51 -3.61 4.64
N SER A 196 4.72 -3.44 5.69
CA SER A 196 3.90 -4.50 6.32
C SER A 196 2.85 -5.15 5.41
N GLN A 197 2.50 -4.50 4.30
CA GLN A 197 1.57 -5.03 3.29
C GLN A 197 2.27 -5.80 2.17
N ASN A 198 3.59 -5.98 2.30
CA ASN A 198 4.27 -7.10 1.68
C ASN A 198 4.00 -8.34 2.54
N LYS A 199 3.02 -9.15 2.14
CA LYS A 199 2.62 -10.38 2.84
C LYS A 199 3.03 -11.63 2.05
N ILE A 200 4.07 -11.51 1.24
CA ILE A 200 4.76 -12.67 0.67
C ILE A 200 5.14 -13.58 1.82
N SER A 201 4.78 -14.85 1.74
CA SER A 201 5.06 -15.84 2.77
C SER A 201 5.07 -17.20 2.11
N LEU A 202 6.07 -18.01 2.44
CA LEU A 202 6.13 -19.41 2.01
C LEU A 202 5.34 -20.33 2.96
N ASN A 203 4.98 -19.82 4.14
CA ASN A 203 4.23 -20.55 5.17
C ASN A 203 2.71 -20.38 4.96
N ALA A 204 2.21 -20.92 3.87
CA ALA A 204 0.81 -20.76 3.48
C ALA A 204 -0.10 -21.76 4.21
N SER A 205 -0.81 -21.32 5.26
CA SER A 205 -1.58 -22.20 6.16
C SER A 205 -3.06 -22.43 5.82
N LYS A 206 -3.50 -22.31 4.55
CA LYS A 206 -4.92 -22.34 4.15
C LYS A 206 -5.19 -23.07 2.83
N THR A 207 -6.47 -23.31 2.54
CA THR A 207 -6.93 -23.73 1.20
C THR A 207 -6.71 -22.59 0.21
N HIS A 208 -5.76 -22.77 -0.69
CA HIS A 208 -5.44 -21.79 -1.73
C HIS A 208 -5.94 -22.29 -3.09
N ALA A 209 -6.47 -21.37 -3.90
CA ALA A 209 -6.85 -21.65 -5.28
C ALA A 209 -5.68 -21.41 -6.25
N LYS A 210 -4.73 -20.53 -5.88
CA LYS A 210 -3.48 -20.31 -6.60
C LYS A 210 -2.33 -20.08 -5.62
N ILE A 211 -1.15 -20.56 -5.97
CA ILE A 211 0.07 -20.46 -5.18
C ILE A 211 1.27 -20.22 -6.12
N VAL A 212 2.19 -19.39 -5.66
CA VAL A 212 3.57 -19.31 -6.17
C VAL A 212 4.46 -19.86 -5.05
N GLU A 213 5.26 -20.88 -5.35
CA GLU A 213 6.01 -21.63 -4.33
C GLU A 213 7.41 -21.06 -4.08
N ILE A 214 7.86 -20.10 -4.89
CA ILE A 214 9.19 -19.50 -4.81
C ILE A 214 9.08 -18.06 -4.32
N ASN A 215 9.91 -17.72 -3.33
CA ASN A 215 10.08 -16.34 -2.92
C ASN A 215 11.16 -15.67 -3.78
N HIS A 216 10.72 -14.85 -4.73
CA HIS A 216 11.61 -14.07 -5.61
C HIS A 216 12.04 -12.71 -5.04
N PHE A 217 11.60 -12.35 -3.83
CA PHE A 217 11.64 -10.97 -3.31
C PHE A 217 12.61 -10.78 -2.15
N ILE A 218 13.67 -11.59 -2.07
CA ILE A 218 14.75 -11.42 -1.09
C ILE A 218 15.74 -10.36 -1.60
N PRO A 219 15.93 -9.23 -0.89
CA PRO A 219 16.71 -8.10 -1.40
C PRO A 219 18.20 -8.14 -1.02
N PHE A 220 18.65 -9.16 -0.30
CA PHE A 220 20.04 -9.29 0.19
C PHE A 220 20.69 -10.55 -0.36
N SER A 221 21.99 -10.49 -0.66
CA SER A 221 22.75 -11.67 -1.09
C SER A 221 23.13 -12.57 0.08
N GLU A 222 23.46 -13.85 -0.21
CA GLU A 222 23.91 -14.76 0.84
C GLU A 222 25.15 -14.25 1.59
N LYS A 223 26.05 -13.51 0.92
CA LYS A 223 27.20 -12.88 1.58
C LYS A 223 26.82 -11.78 2.56
N GLU A 224 25.69 -11.13 2.34
CA GLU A 224 25.24 -10.03 3.19
C GLU A 224 24.58 -10.53 4.46
N VAL A 225 23.89 -11.67 4.43
CA VAL A 225 23.06 -12.13 5.57
C VAL A 225 23.38 -13.56 6.06
N ASP A 226 24.35 -14.22 5.42
CA ASP A 226 24.92 -15.53 5.80
C ASP A 226 23.88 -16.62 6.11
N PRO A 227 22.98 -16.95 5.16
CA PRO A 227 22.04 -18.03 5.36
C PRO A 227 22.75 -19.38 5.37
N LYS A 228 22.22 -20.34 6.15
CA LYS A 228 22.73 -21.71 6.26
C LYS A 228 22.57 -22.55 4.97
N GLU A 229 21.74 -22.09 4.03
CA GLU A 229 21.45 -22.75 2.76
C GLU A 229 21.34 -21.71 1.63
N ARG A 230 21.49 -22.14 0.38
CA ARG A 230 21.43 -21.27 -0.82
C ARG A 230 20.01 -20.83 -1.12
N TYR A 231 19.83 -19.61 -1.65
CA TYR A 231 18.53 -19.18 -2.14
C TYR A 231 18.07 -19.95 -3.38
N THR A 232 16.76 -20.18 -3.46
CA THR A 232 16.09 -20.75 -4.63
C THR A 232 15.93 -19.73 -5.75
N SER A 233 15.99 -18.42 -5.45
CA SER A 233 15.95 -17.36 -6.45
C SER A 233 16.82 -16.16 -6.09
N HIS A 234 17.55 -15.67 -7.08
CA HIS A 234 18.33 -14.42 -7.04
C HIS A 234 17.68 -13.29 -7.85
N ALA A 235 16.44 -13.48 -8.28
CA ALA A 235 15.78 -12.64 -9.26
C ALA A 235 15.75 -11.14 -8.87
N LEU A 236 15.33 -10.82 -7.64
CA LEU A 236 15.30 -9.43 -7.19
C LEU A 236 16.72 -8.86 -7.04
N LEU A 237 17.69 -9.67 -6.60
CA LEU A 237 19.08 -9.24 -6.49
C LEU A 237 19.69 -8.87 -7.83
N ASP A 238 19.46 -9.70 -8.85
CA ASP A 238 19.96 -9.45 -10.19
C ASP A 238 19.31 -8.19 -10.79
N PHE A 239 18.02 -7.98 -10.51
CA PHE A 239 17.30 -6.74 -10.86
C PHE A 239 17.90 -5.51 -10.20
N LEU A 240 18.10 -5.54 -8.87
CA LEU A 240 18.67 -4.41 -8.11
C LEU A 240 20.08 -4.06 -8.58
N LYS A 241 20.87 -5.07 -8.98
CA LYS A 241 22.24 -4.90 -9.51
C LYS A 241 22.29 -4.48 -10.97
N GLY A 242 21.14 -4.35 -11.64
CA GLY A 242 21.07 -3.98 -13.06
C GLY A 242 21.70 -5.01 -13.98
N LYS A 243 21.77 -6.28 -13.57
CA LYS A 243 22.31 -7.36 -14.42
C LYS A 243 21.31 -7.70 -15.51
N LYS A 244 21.79 -7.84 -16.74
CA LYS A 244 21.12 -8.58 -17.80
C LYS A 244 21.76 -9.94 -17.90
N ASN A 245 20.96 -11.00 -17.84
CA ASN A 245 21.45 -12.33 -18.17
C ASN A 245 21.59 -12.41 -19.71
N GLU A 246 22.77 -12.81 -20.19
CA GLU A 246 23.09 -12.97 -21.63
C GLU A 246 22.32 -14.14 -22.26
N GLU A 247 21.84 -15.07 -21.43
CA GLU A 247 20.88 -16.10 -21.77
C GLU A 247 19.54 -15.70 -21.14
N GLY A 248 18.55 -15.42 -21.99
CA GLY A 248 17.37 -14.65 -21.63
C GLY A 248 16.59 -15.23 -20.45
N GLU A 249 16.70 -14.58 -19.28
CA GLU A 249 15.73 -14.63 -18.19
C GLU A 249 16.16 -13.60 -17.14
N THR A 250 15.81 -12.33 -17.35
CA THR A 250 15.75 -11.37 -16.24
C THR A 250 14.31 -11.33 -15.76
N LEU A 251 14.09 -11.83 -14.54
CA LEU A 251 12.74 -11.91 -13.94
C LEU A 251 12.15 -10.52 -13.62
N PHE A 252 12.85 -9.44 -13.90
CA PHE A 252 12.34 -8.08 -13.73
C PHE A 252 12.89 -7.23 -14.88
N LEU A 253 12.01 -6.68 -15.72
CA LEU A 253 12.45 -5.81 -16.80
C LEU A 253 12.68 -4.39 -16.27
N SER A 254 13.89 -3.87 -16.51
CA SER A 254 14.15 -2.44 -16.47
C SER A 254 13.76 -1.81 -17.82
N THR A 255 13.06 -0.67 -17.79
CA THR A 255 12.73 0.08 -19.02
C THR A 255 13.95 0.74 -19.66
N LYS A 256 15.10 0.79 -18.96
CA LYS A 256 16.36 1.34 -19.47
C LYS A 256 17.23 0.21 -20.00
N LYS A 257 17.81 0.38 -21.19
CA LYS A 257 18.80 -0.53 -21.78
C LYS A 257 20.16 -0.52 -21.04
N GLU A 258 20.31 0.22 -19.94
CA GLU A 258 21.57 0.37 -19.23
C GLU A 258 21.76 -0.72 -18.17
N ASN A 259 22.91 -1.39 -18.19
CA ASN A 259 23.33 -2.37 -17.19
C ASN A 259 23.94 -1.65 -15.98
N LYS A 260 23.18 -0.78 -15.33
CA LYS A 260 23.62 -0.05 -14.13
C LYS A 260 22.78 -0.46 -12.93
N PRO A 261 23.38 -0.66 -11.75
CA PRO A 261 22.66 -0.84 -10.50
C PRO A 261 21.61 0.27 -10.29
N LEU A 262 20.52 -0.06 -9.62
CA LEU A 262 19.53 0.94 -9.24
C LEU A 262 20.15 1.89 -8.20
N GLU A 263 19.95 3.19 -8.40
CA GLU A 263 20.36 4.24 -7.46
C GLU A 263 19.21 4.54 -6.50
N PHE A 264 19.51 4.49 -5.20
CA PHE A 264 18.54 4.72 -4.13
C PHE A 264 18.88 5.99 -3.36
N SER A 265 17.85 6.68 -2.88
CA SER A 265 18.04 7.80 -1.96
C SER A 265 18.74 7.37 -0.66
N PRO A 266 19.36 8.30 0.08
CA PRO A 266 19.93 8.00 1.39
C PRO A 266 18.92 7.36 2.36
N SER A 267 17.66 7.79 2.36
CA SER A 267 16.63 7.20 3.23
C SER A 267 16.22 5.80 2.78
N ALA A 268 16.18 5.53 1.47
CA ALA A 268 15.96 4.17 0.97
C ALA A 268 17.11 3.23 1.33
N LEU A 269 18.36 3.70 1.28
CA LEU A 269 19.52 2.91 1.72
C LEU A 269 19.43 2.56 3.22
N LYS A 270 19.01 3.51 4.09
CA LYS A 270 18.76 3.23 5.51
C LYS A 270 17.69 2.14 5.72
N VAL A 271 16.65 2.10 4.88
CA VAL A 271 15.63 1.05 4.92
C VAL A 271 16.23 -0.31 4.55
N PHE A 272 17.05 -0.38 3.50
CA PHE A 272 17.77 -1.62 3.16
C PHE A 272 18.71 -2.05 4.30
N ASP A 273 19.45 -1.12 4.90
CA ASP A 273 20.37 -1.41 6.00
C ASP A 273 19.61 -1.99 7.22
N ALA A 274 18.52 -1.34 7.64
CA ALA A 274 17.69 -1.82 8.74
C ALA A 274 17.04 -3.18 8.43
N GLY A 275 16.59 -3.37 7.19
CA GLY A 275 16.08 -4.67 6.72
C GLY A 275 17.15 -5.76 6.76
N ARG A 276 18.38 -5.45 6.35
CA ARG A 276 19.50 -6.40 6.29
C ARG A 276 19.86 -6.93 7.68
N GLU A 277 19.86 -6.06 8.69
CA GLU A 277 20.15 -6.47 10.07
C GLU A 277 19.07 -7.41 10.62
N ILE A 278 17.80 -7.25 10.23
CA ILE A 278 16.74 -8.21 10.59
C ILE A 278 16.98 -9.58 9.94
N TYR A 279 17.35 -9.61 8.66
CA TYR A 279 17.64 -10.86 7.94
C TYR A 279 18.87 -11.57 8.53
N ARG A 280 19.96 -10.83 8.78
CA ARG A 280 21.15 -11.34 9.51
C ARG A 280 20.76 -11.97 10.83
N TYR A 281 19.97 -11.25 11.62
CA TYR A 281 19.56 -11.70 12.94
C TYR A 281 18.73 -12.98 12.87
N TYR A 282 17.83 -13.10 11.88
CA TYR A 282 17.08 -14.34 11.63
C TYR A 282 17.97 -15.52 11.27
N HIS A 283 18.90 -15.38 10.33
CA HIS A 283 19.76 -16.48 9.89
C HIS A 283 20.75 -16.94 10.98
N ALA A 284 21.10 -16.04 11.90
CA ALA A 284 21.92 -16.35 13.07
C ALA A 284 21.18 -17.09 14.20
N GLN A 285 19.85 -17.22 14.14
CA GLN A 285 19.09 -17.91 15.19
C GLN A 285 19.40 -19.41 15.26
N ASP A 286 19.10 -19.99 16.42
CA ASP A 286 19.08 -21.43 16.60
C ASP A 286 17.77 -22.02 16.03
N PHE A 287 17.91 -22.96 15.10
CA PHE A 287 16.82 -23.66 14.44
C PHE A 287 16.75 -25.14 14.84
N THR A 288 17.42 -25.54 15.93
CA THR A 288 17.39 -26.94 16.41
C THR A 288 15.97 -27.45 16.64
N ASN A 289 15.06 -26.58 17.11
CA ASN A 289 13.66 -26.92 17.43
C ASN A 289 12.63 -26.23 16.50
N THR A 290 13.06 -25.64 15.39
CA THR A 290 12.15 -24.91 14.48
C THR A 290 12.67 -25.04 13.05
N PRO A 291 11.83 -25.35 12.05
CA PRO A 291 12.28 -25.49 10.66
C PRO A 291 13.00 -24.23 10.18
N TYR A 292 14.23 -24.41 9.71
CA TYR A 292 14.99 -23.35 9.06
C TYR A 292 14.47 -23.11 7.65
N ASN A 293 14.45 -21.85 7.21
CA ASN A 293 14.12 -21.50 5.83
C ASN A 293 15.06 -20.40 5.33
N ALA A 294 16.02 -20.77 4.46
CA ALA A 294 16.87 -19.78 3.83
C ALA A 294 16.10 -18.77 2.97
N ASN A 295 14.94 -19.15 2.43
CA ASN A 295 14.14 -18.33 1.53
C ASN A 295 13.06 -17.51 2.25
N ALA A 296 13.18 -17.33 3.56
CA ALA A 296 12.23 -16.58 4.37
C ALA A 296 12.06 -15.15 3.86
N SER A 297 10.82 -14.72 3.68
CA SER A 297 10.47 -13.31 3.46
C SER A 297 10.53 -12.54 4.79
N LEU A 298 10.50 -11.20 4.73
CA LEU A 298 10.34 -10.39 5.93
C LEU A 298 9.06 -10.75 6.70
N TYR A 299 7.98 -11.14 6.01
CA TYR A 299 6.74 -11.56 6.67
C TYR A 299 6.93 -12.87 7.45
N ASP A 300 7.64 -13.84 6.87
CA ASP A 300 7.98 -15.11 7.54
C ASP A 300 8.89 -14.87 8.75
N ILE A 301 9.87 -13.98 8.62
CA ILE A 301 10.76 -13.57 9.72
C ILE A 301 9.95 -12.91 10.84
N LYS A 302 9.01 -12.00 10.51
CA LYS A 302 8.11 -11.41 11.50
C LYS A 302 7.27 -12.47 12.19
N GLU A 303 6.77 -13.47 11.46
CA GLU A 303 6.02 -14.57 12.05
C GLU A 303 6.86 -15.40 13.02
N PHE A 304 8.12 -15.68 12.68
CA PHE A 304 9.05 -16.39 13.56
C PHE A 304 9.19 -15.70 14.93
N PHE A 305 9.36 -14.37 14.95
CA PHE A 305 9.57 -13.62 16.20
C PHE A 305 8.29 -13.19 16.92
N GLN A 306 7.21 -12.91 16.18
CA GLN A 306 5.97 -12.36 16.74
C GLN A 306 4.92 -13.45 17.00
N GLY A 307 4.98 -14.56 16.27
CA GLY A 307 3.95 -15.60 16.26
C GLY A 307 2.61 -15.11 15.72
N ARG A 308 1.60 -15.98 15.81
CA ARG A 308 0.21 -15.68 15.43
C ARG A 308 -0.71 -15.65 16.65
N ASN A 309 -1.83 -14.95 16.53
CA ASN A 309 -2.91 -15.00 17.51
C ASN A 309 -3.82 -16.22 17.28
N ALA A 310 -4.82 -16.41 18.16
CA ALA A 310 -5.77 -17.52 18.07
C ALA A 310 -6.59 -17.55 16.77
N GLN A 311 -6.69 -16.43 16.05
CA GLN A 311 -7.36 -16.32 14.75
C GLN A 311 -6.41 -16.53 13.56
N GLY A 312 -5.14 -16.90 13.82
CA GLY A 312 -4.12 -17.10 12.79
C GLY A 312 -3.61 -15.81 12.17
N LYS A 313 -3.85 -14.63 12.76
CA LYS A 313 -3.28 -13.35 12.32
C LYS A 313 -1.93 -13.14 12.99
N LEU A 314 -0.96 -12.61 12.24
CA LEU A 314 0.33 -12.17 12.79
C LEU A 314 0.11 -11.24 14.00
N ASN A 315 0.82 -11.49 15.09
CA ASN A 315 0.77 -10.64 16.27
C ASN A 315 1.36 -9.24 15.99
N LEU A 316 1.16 -8.31 16.92
CA LEU A 316 1.81 -7.00 16.86
C LEU A 316 3.28 -7.13 17.30
N PRO A 317 4.20 -6.28 16.80
CA PRO A 317 5.61 -6.30 17.21
C PRO A 317 5.82 -6.21 18.72
N ALA A 318 4.98 -5.44 19.42
CA ALA A 318 5.02 -5.30 20.88
C ALA A 318 4.81 -6.63 21.63
N LYS A 319 4.21 -7.65 20.99
CA LYS A 319 4.01 -8.98 21.57
C LYS A 319 5.17 -9.95 21.34
N ALA A 320 6.16 -9.58 20.52
CA ALA A 320 7.37 -10.38 20.38
C ALA A 320 8.04 -10.54 21.76
N LYS A 321 8.72 -11.67 22.00
CA LYS A 321 9.50 -11.86 23.24
C LYS A 321 10.95 -11.45 23.07
N ASP A 322 11.46 -11.52 21.85
CA ASP A 322 12.85 -11.18 21.53
C ASP A 322 13.03 -9.65 21.51
N GLU A 323 13.79 -9.13 22.46
CA GLU A 323 14.05 -7.69 22.61
C GLU A 323 15.00 -7.14 21.53
N CYS A 324 15.96 -7.93 21.05
CA CYS A 324 16.86 -7.52 19.98
C CYS A 324 16.07 -7.32 18.68
N TYR A 325 15.22 -8.30 18.34
CA TYR A 325 14.31 -8.22 17.21
C TYR A 325 13.39 -6.99 17.29
N LYS A 326 12.84 -6.67 18.48
CA LYS A 326 12.00 -5.48 18.65
C LYS A 326 12.75 -4.20 18.30
N GLN A 327 13.99 -4.06 18.75
CA GLN A 327 14.82 -2.89 18.44
C GLN A 327 15.13 -2.80 16.94
N LEU A 328 15.55 -3.92 16.32
CA LEU A 328 15.80 -3.98 14.88
C LEU A 328 14.55 -3.63 14.06
N TYR A 329 13.39 -4.14 14.46
CA TYR A 329 12.13 -3.84 13.78
C TYR A 329 11.68 -2.40 13.98
N ALA A 330 11.88 -1.83 15.17
CA ALA A 330 11.61 -0.41 15.43
C ALA A 330 12.49 0.49 14.56
N HIS A 331 13.78 0.18 14.42
CA HIS A 331 14.68 0.90 13.51
C HIS A 331 14.22 0.83 12.05
N LEU A 332 13.75 -0.34 11.58
CA LEU A 332 13.17 -0.46 10.24
C LEU A 332 11.90 0.40 10.09
N GLN A 333 11.05 0.44 11.11
CA GLN A 333 9.84 1.26 11.09
C GLN A 333 10.15 2.75 11.02
N ASP A 334 11.16 3.22 11.75
CA ASP A 334 11.58 4.63 11.71
C ASP A 334 12.22 4.98 10.36
N ALA A 335 13.07 4.11 9.81
CA ALA A 335 13.62 4.29 8.46
C ALA A 335 12.51 4.35 7.39
N LEU A 336 11.47 3.51 7.51
CA LEU A 336 10.31 3.55 6.60
C LEU A 336 9.51 4.85 6.73
N LYS A 337 9.36 5.40 7.94
CA LYS A 337 8.71 6.72 8.14
C LYS A 337 9.49 7.84 7.49
N ASP A 338 10.82 7.82 7.59
CA ASP A 338 11.66 8.83 6.95
C ASP A 338 11.60 8.73 5.43
N LEU A 339 11.70 7.52 4.87
CA LEU A 339 11.51 7.31 3.44
C LEU A 339 10.10 7.71 2.98
N ALA A 340 9.06 7.47 3.78
CA ALA A 340 7.70 7.89 3.45
C ALA A 340 7.61 9.42 3.28
N LYS A 341 8.27 10.21 4.13
CA LYS A 341 8.28 11.69 4.02
C LYS A 341 8.88 12.17 2.70
N GLU A 342 9.83 11.43 2.11
CA GLU A 342 10.41 11.75 0.80
C GLU A 342 9.46 11.38 -0.36
N ILE A 343 8.70 10.29 -0.21
CA ILE A 343 7.78 9.80 -1.26
C ILE A 343 6.46 10.60 -1.28
N GLN A 344 5.94 11.02 -0.12
CA GLN A 344 4.64 11.68 0.00
C GLN A 344 4.47 12.93 -0.89
N PRO A 345 5.44 13.87 -0.96
CA PRO A 345 5.33 15.03 -1.85
C PRO A 345 5.18 14.64 -3.33
N LYS A 346 5.88 13.59 -3.77
CA LYS A 346 5.79 13.07 -5.15
C LYS A 346 4.43 12.46 -5.47
N VAL A 347 3.74 11.88 -4.48
CA VAL A 347 2.38 11.37 -4.65
C VAL A 347 1.38 12.50 -4.98
N TYR A 348 1.54 13.66 -4.34
CA TYR A 348 0.74 14.85 -4.68
C TYR A 348 1.21 15.49 -6.00
N GLU A 349 2.52 15.65 -6.20
CA GLU A 349 3.12 16.22 -7.43
C GLU A 349 2.61 15.51 -8.69
N TYR A 350 2.65 14.18 -8.71
CA TYR A 350 2.16 13.39 -9.84
C TYR A 350 0.66 13.20 -9.87
N GLY A 351 -0.04 13.63 -8.83
CA GLY A 351 -1.49 13.56 -8.77
C GLY A 351 -2.03 12.17 -8.56
N PHE A 352 -1.35 11.32 -7.79
CA PHE A 352 -1.95 10.08 -7.30
C PHE A 352 -2.88 10.31 -6.11
N LEU A 353 -2.71 11.44 -5.40
CA LEU A 353 -3.64 11.94 -4.38
C LEU A 353 -3.94 13.43 -4.66
N ARG A 354 -5.08 13.94 -4.19
CA ARG A 354 -5.42 15.36 -4.24
C ARG A 354 -5.36 15.94 -2.83
N GLU A 355 -4.78 17.12 -2.69
CA GLU A 355 -4.84 17.84 -1.42
C GLU A 355 -6.29 18.15 -1.09
N SER A 356 -6.67 17.84 0.14
CA SER A 356 -8.05 17.90 0.60
C SER A 356 -8.17 18.59 1.96
N PHE A 357 -7.05 18.85 2.65
CA PHE A 357 -6.95 19.61 3.89
C PHE A 357 -6.01 20.80 3.69
#